data_AF-A0AAD7BBT1-F1
#
_entry.id   AF-A0AAD7BBT1-F1
#
_cell.length_a   1.000
_cell.length_b   1.000
_cell.length_c   1.000
_cell.angle_alpha   90.00
_cell.angle_beta   90.00
_cell.angle_gamma   90.00
#
_symmetry.space_group_name_H-M   'P 1'
#
loop_
_entity.id
_entity.type
_entity.pdbx_description
1 polymer ?
#
loop_
_entity_poly.entity_id
_entity_poly.type
_entity_poly.pdbx_seq_one_letter_code
_entity_poly.pdbx_strand_id
1 'polypeptide(L)'
;MSTQPKSKKPPACDSCKARRVLCHPQPNGAPCPRCVEKEIICTTTNPAPRGRPRKNPRPTTSSSAVSLSSTPSDNAPSLSAANSGPELTPRFIEHCFDCFPSLPQDQHPLLTLVPIKSSLRSVSFHIELLPPQMRVLALCMIALAALVSFDEAVLGPGILPRSVRDHIFLSSSELLLCGVRRVRACQALHEKALSAAWDAGIMLQPSHENALSCYFLDLLDHCGGGQPWSACSPSRPWGGAYFSHVRALAPTWRAAGCSRADAAWWAGFLMADASMAMGRRTPILFTHHDQLLLCGPAPPSLEAAVACLASTPGLTMVWPGMLSYMWHMSSVGRELSESIIGDAVVSGGLNDPGPYLVPHSALNAEVHNLARSCGYGAAFGFSSIALALYNELNRRMCEGIPACVLDAIEIQAQTRLRLLRNQARDTALESIRFLARAMPYFPEAKGRCTPIQWSMIYACAQLCADEVGGNSEADAGLLAATRTSLELAVLPRNLTYAYGA
;
A
#
# COMPACT_ATOMS: atom_id res chain seq x y z
N MET A 1 37.47 12.70 51.29
CA MET A 1 36.43 12.73 50.24
C MET A 1 35.85 11.33 50.10
N SER A 2 34.65 11.10 50.64
CA SER A 2 34.00 9.79 50.64
C SER A 2 33.38 9.53 49.27
N THR A 3 33.91 8.56 48.53
CA THR A 3 33.38 8.12 47.24
C THR A 3 32.11 7.31 47.46
N GLN A 4 30.94 7.95 47.33
CA GLN A 4 29.68 7.20 47.36
C GLN A 4 29.59 6.27 46.13
N PRO A 5 29.15 5.01 46.33
CA PRO A 5 28.98 4.06 45.24
C PRO A 5 27.90 4.55 44.27
N LYS A 6 28.22 4.67 42.98
CA LYS A 6 27.27 5.03 41.93
C LYS A 6 26.16 3.97 41.86
N SER A 7 24.92 4.36 42.18
CA SER A 7 23.75 3.48 42.05
C SER A 7 23.54 3.06 40.59
N LYS A 8 23.29 1.78 40.35
CA LYS A 8 22.97 1.28 39.00
C LYS A 8 21.68 1.94 38.50
N LYS A 9 21.71 2.47 37.27
CA LYS A 9 20.52 3.05 36.64
C LYS A 9 19.44 1.97 36.49
N PRO A 10 18.19 2.20 36.92
CA PRO A 10 17.11 1.26 36.71
C PRO A 10 16.85 1.03 35.21
N PRO A 11 16.29 -0.14 34.83
CA PRO A 11 15.96 -0.43 33.44
C PRO A 11 14.86 0.52 32.92
N ALA A 12 14.74 0.60 31.60
CA ALA A 12 13.62 1.29 30.96
C ALA A 12 12.30 0.56 31.22
N CYS A 13 11.19 1.31 31.35
CA CYS A 13 9.85 0.74 31.47
C CYS A 13 9.41 0.07 30.16
N ASP A 14 8.43 -0.83 30.25
CA ASP A 14 7.98 -1.66 29.13
C ASP A 14 7.40 -0.81 27.99
N SER A 15 6.63 0.24 28.33
CA SER A 15 6.04 1.15 27.34
C SER A 15 7.10 1.94 26.55
N CYS A 16 8.11 2.52 27.23
CA CYS A 16 9.19 3.22 26.55
C CYS A 16 10.07 2.26 25.73
N LYS A 17 10.29 1.04 26.23
CA LYS A 17 11.06 0.00 25.55
C LYS A 17 10.36 -0.52 24.30
N ALA A 18 9.05 -0.79 24.38
CA ALA A 18 8.22 -1.21 23.25
C ALA A 18 8.23 -0.15 22.14
N ARG A 19 8.10 1.13 22.52
CA ARG A 19 8.17 2.27 21.60
C ARG A 19 9.60 2.61 21.14
N ARG A 20 10.63 1.89 21.61
CA ARG A 20 12.06 2.13 21.32
C ARG A 20 12.50 3.58 21.60
N VAL A 21 11.95 4.20 22.64
CA VAL A 21 12.30 5.56 23.06
C VAL A 21 13.08 5.58 24.38
N LEU A 22 13.85 6.65 24.60
CA LEU A 22 14.61 6.84 25.84
C LEU A 22 13.67 6.96 27.04
N CYS A 23 13.84 6.08 28.03
CA CYS A 23 13.10 6.11 29.29
C CYS A 23 13.85 6.93 30.34
N HIS A 24 13.11 7.71 31.13
CA HIS A 24 13.62 8.45 32.30
C HIS A 24 13.03 7.86 33.59
N PRO A 25 13.50 6.68 34.04
CA PRO A 25 12.97 6.01 35.22
C PRO A 25 13.21 6.82 36.49
N GLN A 26 12.21 6.89 37.36
CA GLN A 26 12.28 7.62 38.63
C GLN A 26 12.74 6.69 39.77
N PRO A 27 13.61 7.16 40.67
CA PRO A 27 14.21 6.32 41.72
C PRO A 27 13.22 5.84 42.79
N ASN A 28 12.09 6.53 42.94
CA ASN A 28 11.02 6.22 43.90
C ASN A 28 9.97 5.25 43.35
N GLY A 29 10.18 4.69 42.15
CA GLY A 29 9.18 3.84 41.48
C GLY A 29 8.01 4.62 40.88
N ALA A 30 8.05 5.96 40.84
CA ALA A 30 7.05 6.75 40.14
C ALA A 30 7.07 6.48 38.62
N PRO A 31 5.92 6.60 37.93
CA PRO A 31 5.84 6.48 36.48
C PRO A 31 6.79 7.47 35.80
N CYS A 32 7.41 7.06 34.69
CA CYS A 32 8.33 7.94 33.97
C CYS A 32 7.58 9.12 33.33
N PRO A 33 8.21 10.30 33.16
CA PRO A 33 7.53 11.50 32.64
C PRO A 33 6.80 11.28 31.30
N ARG A 34 7.36 10.47 30.41
CA ARG A 34 6.73 10.14 29.12
C ARG A 34 5.45 9.32 29.26
N CYS A 35 5.41 8.40 30.23
CA CYS A 35 4.21 7.61 30.49
C CYS A 35 3.14 8.47 31.14
N VAL A 36 3.53 9.40 32.03
CA VAL A 36 2.61 10.40 32.64
C VAL A 36 2.01 11.31 31.58
N GLU A 37 2.84 11.89 30.70
CA GLU A 37 2.40 12.80 29.63
C GLU A 37 1.42 12.15 28.64
N LYS A 38 1.52 10.83 28.48
CA LYS A 38 0.65 10.07 27.57
C LYS A 38 -0.49 9.34 28.28
N GLU A 39 -0.61 9.50 29.59
CA GLU A 39 -1.61 8.80 30.42
C GLU A 39 -1.56 7.26 30.28
N ILE A 40 -0.34 6.71 30.10
CA ILE A 40 -0.12 5.26 29.96
C ILE A 40 0.42 4.70 31.28
N ILE A 41 -0.09 3.54 31.69
CA ILE A 41 0.40 2.83 32.89
C ILE A 41 1.87 2.45 32.69
N CYS A 42 2.74 2.99 33.56
CA CYS A 42 4.17 2.75 33.51
C CYS A 42 4.53 1.46 34.26
N THR A 43 4.54 0.32 33.56
CA THR A 43 5.00 -0.95 34.12
C THR A 43 6.49 -1.16 33.83
N THR A 44 7.23 -1.63 34.85
CA THR A 44 8.59 -2.14 34.69
C THR A 44 8.57 -3.60 35.07
N THR A 45 8.43 -4.49 34.08
CA THR A 45 8.54 -5.93 34.34
C THR A 45 9.95 -6.22 34.81
N ASN A 46 10.09 -6.58 36.09
CA ASN A 46 11.38 -6.88 36.70
C ASN A 46 12.01 -8.02 35.89
N PRO A 47 13.10 -7.79 35.13
CA PRO A 47 13.62 -8.82 34.24
C PRO A 47 14.10 -9.97 35.12
N ALA A 48 13.38 -11.10 35.09
CA ALA A 48 13.87 -12.34 35.66
C ALA A 48 15.32 -12.53 35.19
N PRO A 49 16.27 -12.79 36.10
CA PRO A 49 17.69 -12.84 35.76
C PRO A 49 17.91 -13.90 34.68
N ARG A 50 17.98 -13.47 33.42
CA ARG A 50 18.29 -14.35 32.30
C ARG A 50 19.73 -14.78 32.49
N GLY A 51 19.91 -16.02 32.95
CA GLY A 51 21.22 -16.66 33.04
C GLY A 51 21.96 -16.44 31.74
N ARG A 52 23.14 -15.85 31.82
CA ARG A 52 24.00 -15.56 30.67
C ARG A 52 24.20 -16.88 29.91
N PRO A 53 23.81 -16.99 28.63
CA PRO A 53 24.03 -18.20 27.86
C PRO A 53 25.52 -18.58 27.92
N ARG A 54 25.82 -19.78 28.43
CA ARG A 54 27.19 -20.29 28.47
C ARG A 54 27.71 -20.36 27.04
N LYS A 55 28.81 -19.65 26.80
CA LYS A 55 29.52 -19.61 25.52
C LYS A 55 30.20 -20.97 25.33
N ASN A 56 29.49 -21.95 24.76
CA ASN A 56 30.12 -23.20 24.36
C ASN A 56 31.05 -22.92 23.16
N PRO A 57 32.33 -23.32 23.23
CA PRO A 57 33.26 -23.17 22.12
C PRO A 57 32.78 -23.98 20.91
N ARG A 58 32.68 -23.31 19.76
CA ARG A 58 32.28 -23.89 18.48
C ARG A 58 33.41 -24.82 17.99
N PRO A 59 33.15 -26.10 17.68
CA PRO A 59 34.17 -27.00 17.14
C PRO A 59 34.58 -26.54 15.73
N THR A 60 35.89 -26.32 15.58
CA THR A 60 36.59 -26.08 14.31
C THR A 60 36.36 -27.25 13.37
N THR A 61 35.54 -27.04 12.34
CA THR A 61 35.34 -27.98 11.23
C THR A 61 36.42 -27.68 10.19
N SER A 62 37.35 -28.61 10.04
CA SER A 62 38.39 -28.60 9.01
C SER A 62 37.76 -28.72 7.62
N SER A 63 37.94 -27.68 6.80
CA SER A 63 37.58 -27.70 5.38
C SER A 63 38.54 -28.60 4.60
N SER A 64 38.06 -29.77 4.20
CA SER A 64 38.70 -30.62 3.19
C SER A 64 38.48 -29.99 1.81
N ALA A 65 39.58 -29.62 1.15
CA ALA A 65 39.60 -29.24 -0.25
C ALA A 65 39.29 -30.46 -1.13
N VAL A 66 38.14 -30.44 -1.80
CA VAL A 66 37.80 -31.38 -2.87
C VAL A 66 38.06 -30.67 -4.19
N SER A 67 39.14 -31.07 -4.86
CA SER A 67 39.43 -30.72 -6.25
C SER A 67 38.34 -31.27 -7.15
N LEU A 68 37.58 -30.39 -7.80
CA LEU A 68 36.61 -30.75 -8.81
C LEU A 68 37.27 -30.76 -10.19
N SER A 69 37.28 -31.96 -10.77
CA SER A 69 37.69 -32.27 -12.12
C SER A 69 36.87 -31.50 -13.16
N SER A 70 37.59 -30.94 -14.14
CA SER A 70 37.08 -30.34 -15.37
C SER A 70 36.21 -31.31 -16.17
N THR A 71 34.93 -31.01 -16.32
CA THR A 71 34.04 -31.64 -17.32
C THR A 71 34.00 -30.81 -18.61
N PRO A 72 33.81 -31.45 -19.78
CA PRO A 72 33.85 -30.77 -21.07
C PRO A 72 32.62 -29.90 -21.30
N SER A 73 32.87 -28.75 -21.88
CA SER A 73 31.92 -27.74 -22.35
C SER A 73 31.06 -28.29 -23.49
N ASP A 74 29.80 -28.63 -23.21
CA ASP A 74 28.76 -28.79 -24.22
C ASP A 74 27.75 -27.63 -24.14
N ASN A 75 27.43 -27.10 -25.33
CA ASN A 75 26.68 -25.88 -25.62
C ASN A 75 25.24 -25.87 -25.07
N ALA A 76 25.06 -25.72 -23.77
CA ALA A 76 23.78 -25.28 -23.22
C ALA A 76 23.64 -23.75 -23.40
N PRO A 77 22.55 -23.24 -24.00
CA PRO A 77 22.32 -21.79 -24.09
C PRO A 77 22.36 -21.20 -22.67
N SER A 78 23.32 -20.31 -22.42
CA SER A 78 23.59 -19.83 -21.07
C SER A 78 22.33 -19.16 -20.49
N LEU A 79 21.83 -19.70 -19.38
CA LEU A 79 20.72 -19.13 -18.61
C LEU A 79 21.04 -17.71 -18.08
N SER A 80 22.27 -17.24 -18.21
CA SER A 80 22.70 -15.90 -17.83
C SER A 80 22.06 -14.79 -18.67
N ALA A 81 21.71 -15.06 -19.94
CA ALA A 81 21.03 -14.07 -20.80
C ALA A 81 19.56 -13.84 -20.39
N ALA A 82 18.95 -14.76 -19.65
CA ALA A 82 17.54 -14.64 -19.24
C ALA A 82 17.32 -13.62 -18.11
N ASN A 83 18.39 -13.18 -17.44
CA ASN A 83 18.34 -12.26 -16.30
C ASN A 83 18.79 -10.83 -16.64
N SER A 84 19.32 -10.58 -17.85
CA SER A 84 19.57 -9.21 -18.29
C SER A 84 18.23 -8.55 -18.60
N GLY A 85 17.79 -7.66 -17.72
CA GLY A 85 16.59 -6.83 -17.95
C GLY A 85 16.66 -6.03 -19.25
N PRO A 86 15.55 -5.41 -19.67
CA PRO A 86 15.50 -4.66 -20.92
C PRO A 86 16.63 -3.63 -21.01
N GLU A 87 17.20 -3.51 -22.21
CA GLU A 87 18.16 -2.46 -22.54
C GLU A 87 17.43 -1.12 -22.56
N LEU A 88 18.02 -0.11 -21.91
CA LEU A 88 17.44 1.23 -21.77
C LEU A 88 17.71 2.07 -23.02
N THR A 89 17.21 1.62 -24.17
CA THR A 89 17.32 2.39 -25.42
C THR A 89 16.47 3.66 -25.36
N PRO A 90 16.85 4.76 -26.03
CA PRO A 90 16.06 5.99 -26.07
C PRO A 90 14.59 5.78 -26.47
N ARG A 91 14.34 4.90 -27.45
CA ARG A 91 13.00 4.53 -27.91
C ARG A 91 12.18 3.83 -26.81
N PHE A 92 12.78 2.88 -26.11
CA PHE A 92 12.10 2.18 -25.02
C PHE A 92 11.76 3.14 -23.87
N ILE A 93 12.68 4.03 -23.52
CA ILE A 93 12.44 5.05 -22.49
C ILE A 93 11.29 5.97 -22.88
N GLU A 94 11.29 6.49 -24.11
CA GLU A 94 10.19 7.33 -24.61
C GLU A 94 8.85 6.61 -24.52
N HIS A 95 8.80 5.36 -24.99
CA HIS A 95 7.61 4.51 -24.90
C HIS A 95 7.13 4.29 -23.46
N CYS A 96 8.03 4.04 -22.52
CA CYS A 96 7.67 3.92 -21.09
C CYS A 96 7.02 5.21 -20.56
N PHE A 97 7.51 6.38 -20.95
CA PHE A 97 6.91 7.66 -20.57
C PHE A 97 5.58 7.94 -21.26
N ASP A 98 5.35 7.37 -22.45
CA ASP A 98 4.04 7.39 -23.11
C ASP A 98 3.03 6.43 -22.44
N CYS A 99 3.51 5.32 -21.90
CA CYS A 99 2.69 4.38 -21.15
C CYS A 99 2.35 4.87 -19.73
N PHE A 100 3.24 5.63 -19.10
CA PHE A 100 3.12 6.02 -17.69
C PHE A 100 1.78 6.70 -17.33
N PRO A 101 1.15 7.56 -18.16
CA PRO A 101 -0.17 8.12 -17.86
C PRO A 101 -1.31 7.09 -17.76
N SER A 102 -1.10 5.88 -18.25
CA SER A 102 -2.02 4.74 -18.05
C SER A 102 -1.87 4.11 -16.67
N LEU A 103 -0.79 4.46 -15.98
CA LEU A 103 -0.58 4.06 -14.62
C LEU A 103 -1.30 5.01 -13.67
N PRO A 104 -1.86 4.43 -12.61
CA PRO A 104 -2.60 5.20 -11.64
C PRO A 104 -1.73 6.15 -10.80
N GLN A 105 -0.42 5.92 -10.77
CA GLN A 105 0.59 6.78 -10.14
C GLN A 105 0.71 8.15 -10.81
N ASP A 106 0.21 8.31 -12.05
CA ASP A 106 0.13 9.62 -12.74
C ASP A 106 -0.68 10.66 -11.94
N GLN A 107 -1.56 10.21 -11.05
CA GLN A 107 -2.39 11.07 -10.20
C GLN A 107 -1.74 11.48 -8.87
N HIS A 108 -0.46 11.16 -8.66
CA HIS A 108 0.21 11.52 -7.41
C HIS A 108 0.30 13.05 -7.26
N PRO A 109 -0.06 13.65 -6.10
CA PRO A 109 -0.11 15.11 -5.94
C PRO A 109 1.21 15.85 -6.22
N LEU A 110 2.35 15.17 -6.05
CA LEU A 110 3.69 15.73 -6.36
C LEU A 110 4.14 15.55 -7.80
N LEU A 111 3.47 14.69 -8.57
CA LEU A 111 3.97 14.31 -9.87
C LEU A 111 3.54 15.33 -10.93
N THR A 112 4.53 15.94 -11.56
CA THR A 112 4.35 16.70 -12.80
C THR A 112 5.14 16.03 -13.91
N LEU A 113 4.45 15.34 -14.82
CA LEU A 113 5.12 14.57 -15.89
C LEU A 113 5.80 15.46 -16.95
N VAL A 114 5.22 16.63 -17.23
CA VAL A 114 5.67 17.51 -18.33
C VAL A 114 7.13 17.97 -18.14
N PRO A 115 7.56 18.50 -16.97
CA PRO A 115 8.96 18.86 -16.75
C PRO A 115 9.93 17.68 -16.94
N ILE A 116 9.60 16.51 -16.40
CA ILE A 116 10.46 15.32 -16.46
C ILE A 116 10.65 14.88 -17.92
N LYS A 117 9.56 14.80 -18.68
CA LYS A 117 9.60 14.44 -20.11
C LYS A 117 10.36 15.50 -20.94
N SER A 118 10.23 16.78 -20.59
CA SER A 118 11.00 17.85 -21.22
C SER A 118 12.51 17.70 -20.98
N SER A 119 12.92 17.39 -19.74
CA SER A 119 14.33 17.13 -19.41
C SER A 119 14.87 15.91 -20.15
N LEU A 120 14.12 14.81 -20.23
CA LEU A 120 14.50 13.63 -21.02
C LEU A 120 14.68 13.95 -22.51
N ARG A 121 13.75 14.69 -23.11
CA ARG A 121 13.86 15.12 -24.52
C ARG A 121 15.10 15.98 -24.76
N SER A 122 15.48 16.84 -23.81
CA SER A 122 16.66 17.70 -23.93
C SER A 122 17.99 16.92 -23.98
N VAL A 123 18.00 15.69 -23.46
CA VAL A 123 19.13 14.76 -23.52
C VAL A 123 18.87 13.59 -24.48
N SER A 124 17.92 13.73 -25.41
CA SER A 124 17.55 12.69 -26.39
C SER A 124 17.24 11.33 -25.73
N PHE A 125 16.62 11.36 -24.55
CA PHE A 125 16.29 10.20 -23.71
C PHE A 125 17.50 9.36 -23.23
N HIS A 126 18.72 9.90 -23.31
CA HIS A 126 19.90 9.34 -22.66
C HIS A 126 19.86 9.59 -21.14
N ILE A 127 19.31 8.65 -20.40
CA ILE A 127 19.00 8.78 -18.96
C ILE A 127 20.25 9.01 -18.10
N GLU A 128 21.41 8.54 -18.57
CA GLU A 128 22.72 8.71 -17.97
C GLU A 128 23.19 10.16 -17.93
N LEU A 129 22.66 11.02 -18.82
CA LEU A 129 22.99 12.44 -18.90
C LEU A 129 22.10 13.31 -17.99
N LEU A 130 21.08 12.72 -17.35
CA LEU A 130 20.25 13.44 -16.39
C LEU A 130 20.99 13.70 -15.06
N PRO A 131 20.61 14.76 -14.32
CA PRO A 131 21.04 14.93 -12.93
C PRO A 131 20.73 13.69 -12.09
N PRO A 132 21.57 13.31 -11.11
CA PRO A 132 21.44 12.04 -10.38
C PRO A 132 20.04 11.78 -9.81
N GLN A 133 19.42 12.77 -9.17
CA GLN A 133 18.09 12.64 -8.57
C GLN A 133 17.00 12.41 -9.63
N MET A 134 17.07 13.15 -10.74
CA MET A 134 16.12 13.01 -11.85
C MET A 134 16.30 11.70 -12.60
N ARG A 135 17.53 11.20 -12.71
CA ARG A 135 17.85 9.87 -13.24
C ARG A 135 17.19 8.76 -12.43
N VAL A 136 17.27 8.84 -11.10
CA VAL A 136 16.61 7.87 -10.20
C VAL A 136 15.09 7.90 -10.39
N LEU A 137 14.50 9.09 -10.42
CA LEU A 137 13.06 9.25 -10.66
C LEU A 137 12.64 8.62 -11.99
N ALA A 138 13.37 8.92 -13.07
CA ALA A 138 13.10 8.37 -14.39
C ALA A 138 13.21 6.84 -14.40
N LEU A 139 14.23 6.25 -13.76
CA LEU A 139 14.36 4.79 -13.62
C LEU A 139 13.18 4.17 -12.89
N CYS A 140 12.71 4.78 -11.79
CA CYS A 140 11.54 4.31 -11.05
C CYS A 140 10.28 4.32 -11.91
N MET A 141 10.08 5.40 -12.68
CA MET A 141 8.95 5.53 -13.59
C MET A 141 9.00 4.52 -14.73
N ILE A 142 10.18 4.27 -15.30
CA ILE A 142 10.40 3.25 -16.35
C ILE A 142 10.11 1.85 -15.80
N ALA A 143 10.58 1.53 -14.58
CA ALA A 143 10.31 0.26 -13.92
C ALA A 143 8.79 0.03 -13.76
N LEU A 144 8.07 1.02 -13.24
CA LEU A 144 6.60 0.95 -13.13
C LEU A 144 5.93 0.86 -14.51
N ALA A 145 6.37 1.66 -15.48
CA ALA A 145 5.80 1.66 -16.83
C ALA A 145 6.00 0.32 -17.56
N ALA A 146 7.04 -0.45 -17.22
CA ALA A 146 7.23 -1.80 -17.74
C ALA A 146 6.03 -2.72 -17.43
N LEU A 147 5.29 -2.47 -16.34
CA LEU A 147 4.09 -3.22 -15.96
C LEU A 147 2.91 -3.04 -16.93
N VAL A 148 2.90 -1.97 -17.71
CA VAL A 148 1.87 -1.69 -18.73
C VAL A 148 2.44 -1.56 -20.14
N SER A 149 3.77 -1.73 -20.28
CA SER A 149 4.47 -1.61 -21.56
C SER A 149 4.08 -2.72 -22.53
N PHE A 150 3.97 -2.35 -23.80
CA PHE A 150 3.81 -3.26 -24.93
C PHE A 150 5.00 -3.26 -25.89
N ASP A 151 6.15 -2.75 -25.43
CA ASP A 151 7.39 -2.77 -26.20
C ASP A 151 8.00 -4.17 -26.26
N GLU A 152 8.66 -4.47 -27.38
CA GLU A 152 9.34 -5.75 -27.61
C GLU A 152 10.42 -6.04 -26.56
N ALA A 153 11.10 -5.02 -26.03
CA ALA A 153 12.10 -5.20 -24.99
C ALA A 153 11.51 -5.77 -23.68
N VAL A 154 10.21 -5.56 -23.44
CA VAL A 154 9.49 -6.08 -22.27
C VAL A 154 8.75 -7.36 -22.60
N LEU A 155 8.01 -7.38 -23.71
CA LEU A 155 7.17 -8.52 -24.09
C LEU A 155 7.92 -9.60 -24.85
N GLY A 156 9.14 -9.37 -25.30
CA GLY A 156 9.85 -10.26 -26.22
C GLY A 156 9.28 -10.20 -27.65
N PRO A 157 9.89 -10.95 -28.58
CA PRO A 157 9.44 -10.99 -29.97
C PRO A 157 8.04 -11.62 -30.08
N GLY A 158 7.21 -11.11 -30.98
CA GLY A 158 5.86 -11.64 -31.23
C GLY A 158 4.87 -10.61 -31.76
N ILE A 159 3.59 -10.97 -31.74
CA ILE A 159 2.50 -10.02 -32.04
C ILE A 159 2.36 -9.09 -30.83
N LEU A 160 2.81 -7.85 -30.99
CA LEU A 160 2.73 -6.85 -29.94
C LEU A 160 1.40 -6.10 -30.00
N PRO A 161 0.72 -5.90 -28.86
CA PRO A 161 -0.46 -5.05 -28.82
C PRO A 161 -0.07 -3.62 -29.17
N ARG A 162 -0.89 -2.92 -29.96
CA ARG A 162 -0.59 -1.53 -30.35
C ARG A 162 -0.96 -0.52 -29.26
N SER A 163 -1.80 -0.94 -28.32
CA SER A 163 -2.23 -0.13 -27.19
C SER A 163 -2.68 -1.02 -26.04
N VAL A 164 -2.79 -0.43 -24.85
CA VAL A 164 -3.41 -1.07 -23.67
C VAL A 164 -4.88 -1.46 -23.93
N ARG A 165 -5.53 -0.86 -24.93
CA ARG A 165 -6.94 -1.09 -25.29
C ARG A 165 -7.13 -2.10 -26.43
N ASP A 166 -6.07 -2.78 -26.85
CA ASP A 166 -6.15 -3.71 -27.97
C ASP A 166 -6.93 -4.98 -27.58
N HIS A 167 -8.24 -5.00 -27.86
CA HIS A 167 -9.15 -6.06 -27.46
C HIS A 167 -8.82 -7.43 -28.08
N ILE A 168 -8.14 -7.45 -29.23
CA ILE A 168 -7.74 -8.68 -29.91
C ILE A 168 -6.70 -9.44 -29.06
N PHE A 169 -5.88 -8.69 -28.32
CA PHE A 169 -4.86 -9.26 -27.44
C PHE A 169 -5.47 -9.85 -26.16
N LEU A 170 -6.57 -9.26 -25.67
CA LEU A 170 -7.20 -9.62 -24.39
C LEU A 170 -7.91 -10.98 -24.36
N SER A 171 -7.97 -11.71 -25.48
CA SER A 171 -8.57 -13.04 -25.57
C SER A 171 -7.56 -14.19 -25.63
N SER A 172 -6.25 -13.94 -25.64
CA SER A 172 -5.24 -14.98 -25.86
C SER A 172 -4.70 -15.60 -24.55
N SER A 173 -4.31 -16.87 -24.60
CA SER A 173 -3.53 -17.53 -23.55
C SER A 173 -2.14 -16.89 -23.33
N GLU A 174 -1.68 -16.05 -24.27
CA GLU A 174 -0.40 -15.36 -24.24
C GLU A 174 -0.37 -14.19 -23.25
N LEU A 175 -1.53 -13.72 -22.79
CA LEU A 175 -1.62 -12.64 -21.80
C LEU A 175 -0.86 -12.96 -20.51
N LEU A 176 -1.03 -14.18 -19.98
CA LEU A 176 -0.34 -14.62 -18.77
C LEU A 176 1.18 -14.55 -18.94
N LEU A 177 1.69 -15.01 -20.09
CA LEU A 177 3.11 -14.93 -20.42
C LEU A 177 3.59 -13.48 -20.52
N CYS A 178 2.79 -12.60 -21.13
CA CYS A 178 3.09 -11.17 -21.17
C CYS A 178 3.18 -10.57 -19.77
N GLY A 179 2.31 -10.98 -18.85
CA GLY A 179 2.36 -10.52 -17.48
C GLY A 179 3.61 -10.96 -16.73
N VAL A 180 3.97 -12.24 -16.86
CA VAL A 180 5.22 -12.77 -16.30
C VAL A 180 6.43 -12.00 -16.84
N ARG A 181 6.46 -11.72 -18.15
CA ARG A 181 7.54 -10.96 -18.79
C ARG A 181 7.62 -9.52 -18.29
N ARG A 182 6.48 -8.83 -18.14
CA ARG A 182 6.39 -7.47 -17.58
C ARG A 182 6.88 -7.39 -16.14
N VAL A 183 6.47 -8.33 -15.30
CA VAL A 183 6.94 -8.41 -13.90
C VAL A 183 8.44 -8.61 -13.84
N ARG A 184 8.99 -9.55 -14.64
CA ARG A 184 10.45 -9.76 -14.71
C ARG A 184 11.18 -8.50 -15.19
N ALA A 185 10.67 -7.83 -16.22
CA ALA A 185 11.26 -6.60 -16.72
C ALA A 185 11.25 -5.48 -15.66
N CYS A 186 10.12 -5.31 -14.97
CA CYS A 186 10.00 -4.35 -13.87
C CYS A 186 10.97 -4.67 -12.72
N GLN A 187 11.14 -5.94 -12.34
CA GLN A 187 12.09 -6.34 -11.31
C GLN A 187 13.53 -5.99 -11.68
N ALA A 188 13.96 -6.32 -12.90
CA ALA A 188 15.32 -5.99 -13.35
C ALA A 188 15.54 -4.46 -13.46
N LEU A 189 14.52 -3.70 -13.85
CA LEU A 189 14.57 -2.23 -13.87
C LEU A 189 14.54 -1.63 -12.46
N HIS A 190 13.84 -2.27 -11.53
CA HIS A 190 13.80 -1.88 -10.12
C HIS A 190 15.17 -2.01 -9.46
N GLU A 191 15.91 -3.08 -9.74
CA GLU A 191 17.29 -3.24 -9.25
C GLU A 191 18.21 -2.11 -9.74
N LYS A 192 18.08 -1.70 -11.02
CA LYS A 192 18.79 -0.53 -11.56
C LYS A 192 18.40 0.76 -10.84
N ALA A 193 17.11 0.96 -10.56
CA ALA A 193 16.60 2.12 -9.83
C ALA A 193 17.14 2.16 -8.38
N LEU A 194 17.15 1.02 -7.69
CA LEU A 194 17.71 0.87 -6.34
C LEU A 194 19.21 1.22 -6.30
N SER A 195 20.00 0.68 -7.22
CA SER A 195 21.43 1.01 -7.32
C SER A 195 21.64 2.51 -7.48
N ALA A 196 20.93 3.13 -8.44
CA ALA A 196 21.03 4.56 -8.67
C ALA A 196 20.55 5.39 -7.46
N ALA A 197 19.54 4.93 -6.72
CA ALA A 197 19.00 5.59 -5.55
C ALA A 197 20.01 5.62 -4.39
N TRP A 198 20.74 4.51 -4.18
CA TRP A 198 21.82 4.43 -3.21
C TRP A 198 22.97 5.37 -3.57
N ASP A 199 23.41 5.33 -4.84
CA ASP A 199 24.50 6.19 -5.32
C ASP A 199 24.16 7.69 -5.19
N ALA A 200 22.90 8.06 -5.44
CA ALA A 200 22.43 9.44 -5.36
C ALA A 200 22.06 9.89 -3.93
N GLY A 201 21.97 8.96 -2.96
CA GLY A 201 21.63 9.28 -1.57
C GLY A 201 20.24 9.90 -1.40
N ILE A 202 19.24 9.47 -2.19
CA ILE A 202 17.94 10.16 -2.30
C ILE A 202 17.15 10.23 -0.98
N MET A 203 17.44 9.37 0.00
CA MET A 203 16.76 9.38 1.30
C MET A 203 17.16 10.57 2.18
N LEU A 204 18.30 11.21 1.91
CA LEU A 204 18.92 12.17 2.83
C LEU A 204 18.57 13.63 2.52
N GLN A 205 18.35 13.96 1.24
CA GLN A 205 18.13 15.33 0.80
C GLN A 205 16.69 15.52 0.31
N PRO A 206 15.87 16.37 0.97
CA PRO A 206 14.53 16.66 0.49
C PRO A 206 14.54 17.40 -0.84
N SER A 207 13.98 16.78 -1.87
CA SER A 207 13.65 17.39 -3.16
C SER A 207 12.36 16.76 -3.71
N HIS A 208 11.73 17.38 -4.70
CA HIS A 208 10.54 16.80 -5.34
C HIS A 208 10.85 15.44 -5.98
N GLU A 209 11.99 15.36 -6.68
CA GLU A 209 12.44 14.15 -7.35
C GLU A 209 12.75 13.05 -6.36
N ASN A 210 13.42 13.38 -5.25
CA ASN A 210 13.75 12.43 -4.20
C ASN A 210 12.50 11.93 -3.46
N ALA A 211 11.53 12.81 -3.17
CA ALA A 211 10.25 12.41 -2.59
C ALA A 211 9.52 11.43 -3.51
N LEU A 212 9.32 11.76 -4.78
CA LEU A 212 8.67 10.88 -5.74
C LEU A 212 9.43 9.57 -5.97
N SER A 213 10.76 9.62 -6.02
CA SER A 213 11.60 8.41 -6.14
C SER A 213 11.41 7.48 -4.95
N CYS A 214 11.43 8.02 -3.72
CA CYS A 214 11.14 7.24 -2.51
C CYS A 214 9.72 6.67 -2.53
N TYR A 215 8.72 7.42 -3.00
CA TYR A 215 7.35 6.91 -3.16
C TYR A 215 7.29 5.73 -4.15
N PHE A 216 7.92 5.87 -5.32
CA PHE A 216 7.90 4.81 -6.33
C PHE A 216 8.74 3.60 -5.94
N LEU A 217 9.87 3.76 -5.26
CA LEU A 217 10.64 2.63 -4.72
C LEU A 217 9.86 1.90 -3.62
N ASP A 218 9.16 2.62 -2.74
CA ASP A 218 8.27 1.98 -1.78
C ASP A 218 7.23 1.15 -2.53
N LEU A 219 6.58 1.70 -3.56
CA LEU A 219 5.62 0.96 -4.37
C LEU A 219 6.25 -0.25 -5.09
N LEU A 220 7.43 -0.10 -5.69
CA LEU A 220 8.15 -1.14 -6.42
C LEU A 220 8.60 -2.28 -5.49
N ASP A 221 9.02 -2.00 -4.26
CA ASP A 221 9.29 -3.01 -3.24
C ASP A 221 8.07 -3.89 -2.97
N HIS A 222 6.87 -3.34 -3.10
CA HIS A 222 5.63 -4.10 -2.97
C HIS A 222 5.17 -4.77 -4.28
N CYS A 223 5.66 -4.34 -5.44
CA CYS A 223 5.32 -4.93 -6.75
C CYS A 223 6.32 -6.03 -7.17
N GLY A 224 7.58 -5.94 -6.74
CA GLY A 224 8.71 -6.68 -7.28
C GLY A 224 9.00 -8.02 -6.61
N GLY A 225 8.24 -8.43 -5.61
CA GLY A 225 8.52 -9.65 -4.86
C GLY A 225 7.96 -10.88 -5.54
N GLY A 226 8.86 -11.74 -6.04
CA GLY A 226 8.70 -13.20 -6.12
C GLY A 226 7.97 -13.85 -4.92
N GLN A 227 8.00 -13.12 -3.82
CA GLN A 227 7.60 -13.49 -2.49
C GLN A 227 6.08 -13.42 -2.35
N PRO A 228 5.44 -14.45 -1.76
CA PRO A 228 4.05 -14.35 -1.38
C PRO A 228 3.83 -13.09 -0.52
N TRP A 229 2.63 -12.50 -0.66
CA TRP A 229 2.26 -11.22 -0.02
C TRP A 229 2.51 -11.20 1.50
N SER A 230 2.63 -12.37 2.13
CA SER A 230 2.98 -12.57 3.54
C SER A 230 4.41 -12.22 3.94
N ALA A 231 5.34 -12.02 2.99
CA ALA A 231 6.75 -11.75 3.28
C ALA A 231 7.20 -10.31 2.97
N CYS A 232 6.25 -9.37 2.78
CA CYS A 232 6.60 -7.95 2.66
C CYS A 232 7.39 -7.50 3.90
N SER A 233 8.52 -6.83 3.68
CA SER A 233 9.31 -6.30 4.79
C SER A 233 8.47 -5.30 5.58
N PRO A 234 8.29 -5.49 6.90
CA PRO A 234 7.48 -4.59 7.72
C PRO A 234 8.11 -3.20 7.82
N SER A 235 9.43 -3.10 7.61
CA SER A 235 10.10 -1.81 7.47
C SER A 235 9.84 -1.29 6.07
N ARG A 236 9.08 -0.19 5.95
CA ARG A 236 8.92 0.62 4.73
C ARG A 236 9.91 1.80 4.74
N PRO A 237 11.23 1.59 4.52
CA PRO A 237 12.22 2.65 4.65
C PRO A 237 11.99 3.78 3.63
N TRP A 238 11.63 3.42 2.39
CA TRP A 238 11.34 4.36 1.33
C TRP A 238 10.08 5.17 1.62
N GLY A 239 9.00 4.53 2.07
CA GLY A 239 7.81 5.25 2.53
C GLY A 239 8.10 6.21 3.68
N GLY A 240 8.97 5.82 4.62
CA GLY A 240 9.39 6.68 5.73
C GLY A 240 10.18 7.90 5.25
N ALA A 241 11.13 7.70 4.34
CA ALA A 241 11.89 8.78 3.71
C ALA A 241 11.00 9.69 2.86
N TYR A 242 10.04 9.12 2.12
CA TYR A 242 9.04 9.88 1.36
C TYR A 242 8.28 10.85 2.26
N PHE A 243 7.67 10.39 3.35
CA PHE A 243 6.94 11.29 4.25
C PHE A 243 7.85 12.29 4.96
N SER A 244 9.11 11.95 5.23
CA SER A 244 10.11 12.90 5.73
C SER A 244 10.34 14.04 4.73
N HIS A 245 10.50 13.73 3.44
CA HIS A 245 10.67 14.72 2.38
C HIS A 245 9.41 15.57 2.19
N VAL A 246 8.24 14.95 2.19
CA VAL A 246 6.96 15.64 2.10
C VAL A 246 6.80 16.66 3.23
N ARG A 247 7.12 16.30 4.47
CA ARG A 247 7.08 17.23 5.62
C ARG A 247 8.01 18.42 5.43
N ALA A 248 9.21 18.20 4.88
CA ALA A 248 10.18 19.26 4.63
C ALA A 248 9.74 20.19 3.48
N LEU A 249 9.06 19.67 2.47
CA LEU A 249 8.64 20.44 1.28
C LEU A 249 7.28 21.14 1.45
N ALA A 250 6.39 20.59 2.27
CA ALA A 250 5.03 21.09 2.44
C ALA A 250 4.91 22.58 2.81
N PRO A 251 5.75 23.17 3.69
CA PRO A 251 5.69 24.60 3.98
C PRO A 251 5.84 25.47 2.74
N THR A 252 6.71 25.09 1.81
CA THR A 252 6.95 25.84 0.56
C THR A 252 5.73 25.80 -0.36
N TRP A 253 5.08 24.64 -0.50
CA TRP A 253 3.84 24.52 -1.28
C TRP A 253 2.70 25.31 -0.67
N ARG A 254 2.61 25.31 0.66
CA ARG A 254 1.60 26.09 1.38
C ARG A 254 1.80 27.58 1.20
N ALA A 255 3.03 28.06 1.23
CA ALA A 255 3.35 29.46 0.97
C ALA A 255 2.98 29.88 -0.47
N ALA A 256 3.08 28.97 -1.44
CA ALA A 256 2.67 29.22 -2.83
C ALA A 256 1.15 29.24 -3.04
N GLY A 257 0.37 28.85 -2.03
CA GLY A 257 -1.08 28.67 -2.10
C GLY A 257 -1.46 27.21 -2.37
N CYS A 258 -2.41 26.70 -1.57
CA CYS A 258 -2.94 25.34 -1.70
C CYS A 258 -4.44 25.45 -1.98
N SER A 259 -4.88 24.99 -3.15
CA SER A 259 -6.29 25.02 -3.51
C SER A 259 -7.07 23.94 -2.75
N ARG A 260 -8.40 24.09 -2.69
CA ARG A 260 -9.27 23.03 -2.14
C ARG A 260 -9.19 21.72 -2.93
N ALA A 261 -8.92 21.82 -4.23
CA ALA A 261 -8.71 20.64 -5.07
C ALA A 261 -7.43 19.92 -4.64
N ASP A 262 -6.33 20.63 -4.43
CA ASP A 262 -5.05 20.05 -3.97
C ASP A 262 -5.23 19.36 -2.61
N ALA A 263 -5.94 20.00 -1.69
CA ALA A 263 -6.30 19.42 -0.40
C ALA A 263 -7.08 18.10 -0.55
N ALA A 264 -8.06 18.05 -1.46
CA ALA A 264 -8.82 16.84 -1.74
C ALA A 264 -7.95 15.75 -2.40
N TRP A 265 -7.06 16.10 -3.32
CA TRP A 265 -6.11 15.16 -3.92
C TRP A 265 -5.18 14.54 -2.87
N TRP A 266 -4.65 15.36 -1.96
CA TRP A 266 -3.87 14.86 -0.83
C TRP A 266 -4.69 13.95 0.09
N ALA A 267 -5.92 14.33 0.42
CA ALA A 267 -6.78 13.50 1.25
C ALA A 267 -7.08 12.14 0.58
N GLY A 268 -7.32 12.15 -0.73
CA GLY A 268 -7.49 10.93 -1.52
C GLY A 268 -6.23 10.07 -1.51
N PHE A 269 -5.06 10.66 -1.68
CA PHE A 269 -3.77 9.98 -1.61
C PHE A 269 -3.48 9.38 -0.21
N LEU A 270 -3.79 10.09 0.87
CA LEU A 270 -3.59 9.58 2.23
C LEU A 270 -4.58 8.47 2.58
N MET A 271 -5.84 8.57 2.17
CA MET A 271 -6.83 7.50 2.32
C MET A 271 -6.34 6.25 1.58
N ALA A 272 -5.84 6.48 0.37
CA ALA A 272 -5.24 5.49 -0.47
C ALA A 272 -4.07 4.74 0.22
N ASP A 273 -3.05 5.46 0.69
CA ASP A 273 -1.92 4.85 1.41
C ASP A 273 -2.37 4.13 2.68
N ALA A 274 -3.32 4.68 3.45
CA ALA A 274 -3.86 4.02 4.63
C ALA A 274 -4.55 2.69 4.30
N SER A 275 -5.38 2.66 3.26
CA SER A 275 -6.04 1.44 2.79
C SER A 275 -5.03 0.38 2.34
N MET A 276 -3.99 0.77 1.58
CA MET A 276 -2.93 -0.15 1.17
C MET A 276 -2.14 -0.68 2.37
N ALA A 277 -1.78 0.19 3.31
CA ALA A 277 -1.04 -0.18 4.49
C ALA A 277 -1.82 -1.18 5.36
N MET A 278 -3.12 -0.93 5.59
CA MET A 278 -3.98 -1.88 6.29
C MET A 278 -4.10 -3.22 5.57
N GLY A 279 -4.36 -3.20 4.25
CA GLY A 279 -4.48 -4.43 3.46
C GLY A 279 -3.19 -5.27 3.45
N ARG A 280 -2.03 -4.61 3.54
CA ARG A 280 -0.71 -5.24 3.56
C ARG A 280 -0.16 -5.47 4.97
N ARG A 281 -0.88 -5.07 6.02
CA ARG A 281 -0.41 -5.07 7.42
C ARG A 281 0.93 -4.35 7.61
N THR A 282 1.15 -3.28 6.85
CA THR A 282 2.30 -2.41 7.04
C THR A 282 1.89 -1.18 7.85
N PRO A 283 2.83 -0.52 8.55
CA PRO A 283 2.48 0.67 9.31
C PRO A 283 2.02 1.80 8.38
N ILE A 284 0.99 2.53 8.82
CA ILE A 284 0.62 3.83 8.23
C ILE A 284 1.68 4.85 8.64
N LEU A 285 2.36 5.43 7.66
CA LEU A 285 3.58 6.22 7.87
C LEU A 285 3.33 7.73 8.07
N PHE A 286 2.09 8.15 7.90
CA PHE A 286 1.66 9.53 8.12
C PHE A 286 0.83 9.65 9.41
N THR A 287 1.00 10.80 10.05
CA THR A 287 0.34 11.16 11.31
C THR A 287 -0.87 12.05 11.06
N HIS A 288 -1.67 12.30 12.10
CA HIS A 288 -2.71 13.32 12.04
C HIS A 288 -2.16 14.71 11.71
N HIS A 289 -0.94 15.03 12.19
CA HIS A 289 -0.28 16.29 11.85
C HIS A 289 0.04 16.39 10.37
N ASP A 290 0.51 15.31 9.74
CA ASP A 290 0.77 15.27 8.30
C ASP A 290 -0.52 15.48 7.49
N GLN A 291 -1.63 14.90 7.97
CA GLN A 291 -2.93 15.09 7.35
C GLN A 291 -3.38 16.56 7.38
N LEU A 292 -3.23 17.25 8.52
CA LEU A 292 -3.49 18.68 8.64
C LEU A 292 -2.55 19.50 7.74
N LEU A 293 -1.27 19.14 7.72
CA LEU A 293 -0.24 19.79 6.93
C LEU A 293 -0.50 19.68 5.42
N LEU A 294 -1.05 18.55 4.93
CA LEU A 294 -1.25 18.29 3.51
C LEU A 294 -2.67 18.61 3.01
N CYS A 295 -3.70 18.32 3.78
CA CYS A 295 -5.09 18.54 3.37
C CYS A 295 -5.69 19.84 3.95
N GLY A 296 -5.05 20.46 4.94
CA GLY A 296 -5.48 21.73 5.53
C GLY A 296 -6.26 21.51 6.82
N PRO A 297 -7.09 22.48 7.25
CA PRO A 297 -7.89 22.30 8.47
C PRO A 297 -8.82 21.10 8.33
N ALA A 298 -9.12 20.47 9.46
CA ALA A 298 -10.03 19.32 9.48
C ALA A 298 -11.38 19.72 8.86
N PRO A 299 -11.89 18.95 7.88
CA PRO A 299 -13.19 19.21 7.27
C PRO A 299 -14.33 18.90 8.27
N PRO A 300 -15.57 19.33 7.97
CA PRO A 300 -16.74 18.96 8.76
C PRO A 300 -16.89 17.44 8.94
N SER A 301 -17.71 17.03 9.92
CA SER A 301 -18.04 15.61 10.08
C SER A 301 -18.75 15.05 8.84
N LEU A 302 -18.76 13.71 8.69
CA LEU A 302 -19.43 13.07 7.56
C LEU A 302 -20.94 13.37 7.56
N GLU A 303 -21.57 13.42 8.73
CA GLU A 303 -23.00 13.75 8.89
C GLU A 303 -23.27 15.18 8.43
N ALA A 304 -22.42 16.13 8.83
CA ALA A 304 -22.52 17.51 8.41
C ALA A 304 -22.28 17.66 6.90
N ALA A 305 -21.32 16.92 6.34
CA ALA A 305 -21.05 16.93 4.90
C ALA A 305 -22.22 16.35 4.10
N VAL A 306 -22.81 15.25 4.55
CA VAL A 306 -24.00 14.63 3.94
C VAL A 306 -25.21 15.55 4.03
N ALA A 307 -25.47 16.16 5.19
CA ALA A 307 -26.54 17.15 5.35
C ALA A 307 -26.35 18.35 4.41
N CYS A 308 -25.10 18.81 4.26
CA CYS A 308 -24.77 19.91 3.37
C CYS A 308 -25.02 19.54 1.90
N LEU A 309 -24.57 18.35 1.46
CA LEU A 309 -24.81 17.83 0.11
C LEU A 309 -26.30 17.66 -0.20
N ALA A 310 -27.10 17.24 0.78
CA ALA A 310 -28.55 17.12 0.64
C ALA A 310 -29.23 18.49 0.51
N SER A 311 -28.74 19.50 1.23
CA SER A 311 -29.32 20.84 1.25
C SER A 311 -28.94 21.70 0.03
N THR A 312 -27.74 21.51 -0.52
CA THR A 312 -27.18 22.34 -1.59
C THR A 312 -26.61 21.47 -2.72
N PRO A 313 -27.45 21.01 -3.66
CA PRO A 313 -26.98 20.21 -4.78
C PRO A 313 -26.15 21.07 -5.75
N GLY A 314 -24.90 20.69 -5.99
CA GLY A 314 -24.03 21.37 -6.97
C GLY A 314 -22.64 20.77 -7.08
N LEU A 315 -21.99 20.91 -8.25
CA LEU A 315 -20.61 20.46 -8.50
C LEU A 315 -19.60 21.08 -7.54
N THR A 316 -19.87 22.30 -7.07
CA THR A 316 -19.04 23.03 -6.11
C THR A 316 -18.95 22.34 -4.76
N MET A 317 -19.95 21.52 -4.41
CA MET A 317 -20.01 20.77 -3.15
C MET A 317 -19.31 19.41 -3.21
N VAL A 318 -18.94 18.94 -4.41
CA VAL A 318 -18.26 17.66 -4.56
C VAL A 318 -16.92 17.65 -3.85
N TRP A 319 -16.07 18.65 -4.09
CA TRP A 319 -14.73 18.66 -3.49
C TRP A 319 -14.78 18.73 -1.95
N PRO A 320 -15.61 19.58 -1.32
CA PRO A 320 -15.82 19.53 0.13
C PRO A 320 -16.33 18.17 0.64
N GLY A 321 -17.28 17.55 -0.06
CA GLY A 321 -17.82 16.24 0.30
C GLY A 321 -16.76 15.14 0.21
N MET A 322 -16.04 15.08 -0.91
CA MET A 322 -14.92 14.15 -1.11
C MET A 322 -13.81 14.37 -0.08
N LEU A 323 -13.42 15.62 0.17
CA LEU A 323 -12.40 15.95 1.17
C LEU A 323 -12.81 15.44 2.55
N SER A 324 -14.05 15.69 2.97
CA SER A 324 -14.59 15.21 4.25
C SER A 324 -14.54 13.69 4.32
N TYR A 325 -15.03 13.01 3.27
CA TYR A 325 -15.02 11.57 3.17
C TYR A 325 -13.59 10.98 3.28
N MET A 326 -12.69 11.38 2.38
CA MET A 326 -11.34 10.83 2.31
C MET A 326 -10.52 11.14 3.58
N TRP A 327 -10.76 12.31 4.18
CA TRP A 327 -10.15 12.70 5.46
C TRP A 327 -10.54 11.75 6.60
N HIS A 328 -11.85 11.52 6.79
CA HIS A 328 -12.34 10.68 7.87
C HIS A 328 -11.99 9.21 7.65
N MET A 329 -12.03 8.73 6.41
CA MET A 329 -11.58 7.36 6.08
C MET A 329 -10.09 7.13 6.36
N SER A 330 -9.24 8.12 6.08
CA SER A 330 -7.82 8.05 6.47
C SER A 330 -7.66 7.98 8.00
N SER A 331 -8.51 8.70 8.73
CA SER A 331 -8.48 8.74 10.20
C SER A 331 -8.93 7.41 10.81
N VAL A 332 -10.03 6.84 10.31
CA VAL A 332 -10.49 5.50 10.67
C VAL A 332 -9.42 4.47 10.37
N GLY A 333 -8.77 4.54 9.20
CA GLY A 333 -7.69 3.62 8.85
C GLY A 333 -6.52 3.65 9.84
N ARG A 334 -6.12 4.84 10.32
CA ARG A 334 -5.12 4.98 11.38
C ARG A 334 -5.60 4.41 12.70
N GLU A 335 -6.81 4.77 13.14
CA GLU A 335 -7.37 4.29 14.40
C GLU A 335 -7.48 2.76 14.41
N LEU A 336 -7.93 2.14 13.32
CA LEU A 336 -7.95 0.69 13.15
C LEU A 336 -6.54 0.10 13.15
N SER A 337 -5.58 0.72 12.47
CA SER A 337 -4.19 0.25 12.49
C SER A 337 -3.59 0.32 13.89
N GLU A 338 -3.90 1.35 14.68
CA GLU A 338 -3.37 1.54 16.03
C GLU A 338 -4.08 0.66 17.07
N SER A 339 -5.40 0.50 16.96
CA SER A 339 -6.22 -0.28 17.92
C SER A 339 -6.25 -1.77 17.62
N ILE A 340 -6.23 -2.15 16.33
CA ILE A 340 -6.32 -3.54 15.89
C ILE A 340 -4.92 -4.05 15.54
N ILE A 341 -4.21 -3.43 14.59
CA ILE A 341 -3.00 -4.02 13.98
C ILE A 341 -1.74 -3.86 14.85
N GLY A 342 -1.59 -2.74 15.56
CA GLY A 342 -0.42 -2.44 16.38
C GLY A 342 -0.41 -3.16 17.73
N ASP A 343 -0.04 -4.44 17.73
CA ASP A 343 0.32 -5.29 18.89
C ASP A 343 -0.58 -5.19 20.15
N ALA A 344 -1.33 -6.26 20.40
CA ALA A 344 -2.13 -6.51 21.60
C ALA A 344 -1.66 -5.79 22.89
N VAL A 345 -2.44 -4.79 23.33
CA VAL A 345 -2.53 -4.36 24.73
C VAL A 345 -4.01 -4.23 25.11
N VAL A 346 -4.49 -5.27 25.79
CA VAL A 346 -5.45 -5.25 26.92
C VAL A 346 -6.86 -4.67 26.69
N SER A 347 -7.84 -5.59 26.72
CA SER A 347 -9.19 -5.48 27.28
C SER A 347 -9.82 -4.08 27.40
N GLY A 348 -10.72 -3.75 26.47
CA GLY A 348 -11.68 -2.66 26.62
C GLY A 348 -12.77 -2.73 25.56
N GLY A 349 -14.02 -2.90 25.96
CA GLY A 349 -15.15 -3.07 25.04
C GLY A 349 -15.47 -1.80 24.27
N LEU A 350 -15.51 -1.88 22.93
CA LEU A 350 -16.15 -0.90 22.07
C LEU A 350 -17.62 -1.25 21.80
N ASN A 351 -18.46 -0.23 21.89
CA ASN A 351 -19.89 -0.21 21.59
C ASN A 351 -20.16 -0.02 20.09
N ASP A 352 -21.38 -0.42 19.73
CA ASP A 352 -22.00 -0.66 18.42
C ASP A 352 -22.32 0.62 17.59
N PRO A 353 -22.22 0.61 16.24
CA PRO A 353 -22.95 1.54 15.40
C PRO A 353 -23.93 0.84 14.44
N GLY A 354 -25.20 1.26 14.48
CA GLY A 354 -26.28 0.76 13.62
C GLY A 354 -26.33 1.38 12.20
N PRO A 355 -27.13 0.80 11.27
CA PRO A 355 -27.15 1.22 9.87
C PRO A 355 -28.37 2.09 9.51
N TYR A 356 -28.20 3.04 8.57
CA TYR A 356 -29.30 3.68 7.84
C TYR A 356 -28.96 3.90 6.35
N LEU A 357 -29.98 3.68 5.51
CA LEU A 357 -30.01 3.91 4.05
C LEU A 357 -31.02 5.01 3.71
N VAL A 358 -30.74 5.84 2.69
CA VAL A 358 -31.63 6.89 2.16
C VAL A 358 -31.70 6.80 0.62
N PRO A 359 -32.85 7.10 -0.05
CA PRO A 359 -32.99 6.98 -1.51
C PRO A 359 -32.72 8.28 -2.29
N HIS A 360 -32.34 8.11 -3.57
CA HIS A 360 -31.90 9.15 -4.50
C HIS A 360 -33.01 9.68 -5.45
N SER A 361 -32.89 10.96 -5.84
CA SER A 361 -33.56 11.58 -6.99
C SER A 361 -32.56 12.27 -7.93
N ALA A 362 -32.98 12.48 -9.18
CA ALA A 362 -32.17 12.71 -10.37
C ALA A 362 -31.35 14.03 -10.41
N LEU A 363 -30.10 13.92 -10.87
CA LEU A 363 -29.14 15.01 -11.08
C LEU A 363 -28.64 15.05 -12.54
N ASN A 364 -28.32 16.25 -13.01
CA ASN A 364 -27.82 16.56 -14.36
C ASN A 364 -26.58 15.74 -14.76
N ALA A 365 -26.41 15.45 -16.06
CA ALA A 365 -25.42 14.48 -16.59
C ALA A 365 -23.94 14.73 -16.17
N GLU A 366 -23.48 15.97 -16.07
CA GLU A 366 -22.10 16.26 -15.59
C GLU A 366 -21.95 16.07 -14.08
N VAL A 367 -22.95 16.52 -13.31
CA VAL A 367 -23.03 16.27 -11.86
C VAL A 367 -23.11 14.78 -11.59
N HIS A 368 -23.79 14.06 -12.47
CA HIS A 368 -23.95 12.62 -12.41
C HIS A 368 -22.62 11.89 -12.60
N ASN A 369 -21.76 12.31 -13.53
CA ASN A 369 -20.45 11.68 -13.74
C ASN A 369 -19.50 11.94 -12.57
N LEU A 370 -19.46 13.16 -12.06
CA LEU A 370 -18.62 13.48 -10.91
C LEU A 370 -19.13 12.78 -9.63
N ALA A 371 -20.44 12.82 -9.37
CA ALA A 371 -21.05 12.09 -8.25
C ALA A 371 -20.85 10.56 -8.35
N ARG A 372 -20.85 9.99 -9.57
CA ARG A 372 -20.48 8.58 -9.81
C ARG A 372 -19.03 8.32 -9.44
N SER A 373 -18.09 9.18 -9.85
CA SER A 373 -16.68 9.07 -9.45
C SER A 373 -16.48 9.19 -7.94
N CYS A 374 -17.22 10.06 -7.26
CA CYS A 374 -17.21 10.17 -5.79
C CYS A 374 -17.80 8.94 -5.12
N GLY A 375 -18.97 8.48 -5.59
CA GLY A 375 -19.62 7.28 -5.09
C GLY A 375 -18.75 6.05 -5.28
N TYR A 376 -18.02 5.97 -6.40
CA TYR A 376 -17.01 4.95 -6.63
C TYR A 376 -15.86 5.07 -5.64
N GLY A 377 -15.26 6.25 -5.48
CA GLY A 377 -14.17 6.47 -4.53
C GLY A 377 -14.57 6.11 -3.09
N ALA A 378 -15.83 6.37 -2.74
CA ALA A 378 -16.41 6.02 -1.45
C ALA A 378 -16.69 4.52 -1.30
N ALA A 379 -17.32 3.90 -2.30
CA ALA A 379 -17.49 2.44 -2.35
C ALA A 379 -16.16 1.73 -2.18
N PHE A 380 -15.16 2.25 -2.89
CA PHE A 380 -13.85 1.70 -2.97
C PHE A 380 -13.09 1.83 -1.64
N GLY A 381 -13.03 3.04 -1.07
CA GLY A 381 -12.42 3.29 0.23
C GLY A 381 -13.06 2.44 1.31
N PHE A 382 -14.39 2.39 1.35
CA PHE A 382 -15.14 1.58 2.31
C PHE A 382 -14.87 0.07 2.14
N SER A 383 -14.96 -0.44 0.90
CA SER A 383 -14.67 -1.85 0.60
C SER A 383 -13.26 -2.24 1.01
N SER A 384 -12.31 -1.31 0.84
CA SER A 384 -10.91 -1.52 1.21
C SER A 384 -10.73 -1.74 2.71
N ILE A 385 -11.39 -0.91 3.53
CA ILE A 385 -11.34 -1.05 4.98
C ILE A 385 -12.07 -2.31 5.44
N ALA A 386 -13.27 -2.57 4.90
CA ALA A 386 -14.07 -3.74 5.26
C ALA A 386 -13.32 -5.05 4.96
N LEU A 387 -12.69 -5.14 3.79
CA LEU A 387 -11.91 -6.32 3.39
C LEU A 387 -10.64 -6.48 4.23
N ALA A 388 -9.93 -5.39 4.52
CA ALA A 388 -8.75 -5.44 5.40
C ALA A 388 -9.11 -5.94 6.81
N LEU A 389 -10.23 -5.44 7.38
CA LEU A 389 -10.75 -5.87 8.67
C LEU A 389 -11.12 -7.36 8.65
N TYR A 390 -11.84 -7.81 7.62
CA TYR A 390 -12.19 -9.22 7.46
C TYR A 390 -10.96 -10.13 7.42
N ASN A 391 -9.97 -9.79 6.59
CA ASN A 391 -8.73 -10.57 6.44
C ASN A 391 -7.93 -10.64 7.75
N GLU A 392 -7.91 -9.56 8.53
CA GLU A 392 -7.26 -9.53 9.83
C GLU A 392 -7.99 -10.39 10.86
N LEU A 393 -9.32 -10.28 10.95
CA LEU A 393 -10.12 -11.11 11.85
C LEU A 393 -10.03 -12.59 11.49
N ASN A 394 -10.03 -12.92 10.19
CA ASN A 394 -9.89 -14.29 9.71
C ASN A 394 -8.52 -14.88 10.07
N ARG A 395 -7.43 -14.11 9.89
CA ARG A 395 -6.10 -14.55 10.33
C ARG A 395 -6.05 -14.82 11.83
N ARG A 396 -6.56 -13.91 12.66
CA ARG A 396 -6.57 -14.09 14.13
C ARG A 396 -7.32 -15.35 14.54
N MET A 397 -8.38 -15.69 13.82
CA MET A 397 -9.07 -16.96 14.02
C MET A 397 -8.21 -18.16 13.66
N CYS A 398 -7.44 -18.10 12.57
CA CYS A 398 -6.52 -19.17 12.16
C CYS A 398 -5.31 -19.32 13.09
N GLU A 399 -4.83 -18.23 13.69
CA GLU A 399 -3.71 -18.22 14.62
C GLU A 399 -4.10 -18.55 16.06
N GLY A 400 -5.40 -18.60 16.36
CA GLY A 400 -5.91 -18.89 17.69
C GLY A 400 -5.42 -20.23 18.24
N ILE A 401 -5.21 -20.28 19.56
CA ILE A 401 -4.80 -21.49 20.29
C ILE A 401 -5.83 -22.61 20.05
N PRO A 402 -5.39 -23.86 19.80
CA PRO A 402 -6.28 -25.01 19.63
C PRO A 402 -7.29 -25.11 20.78
N ALA A 403 -8.54 -25.41 20.44
CA ALA A 403 -9.69 -25.37 21.37
C ALA A 403 -9.56 -26.28 22.61
N CYS A 404 -8.61 -27.22 22.63
CA CYS A 404 -8.42 -28.16 23.73
C CYS A 404 -7.80 -27.56 25.00
N VAL A 405 -7.36 -26.28 24.98
CA VAL A 405 -6.67 -25.63 26.10
C VAL A 405 -7.42 -24.39 26.63
N LEU A 406 -8.57 -24.05 26.06
CA LEU A 406 -9.17 -22.74 26.28
C LEU A 406 -10.00 -22.64 27.56
N ASP A 407 -9.80 -21.57 28.31
CA ASP A 407 -10.68 -21.22 29.44
C ASP A 407 -12.00 -20.58 28.95
N ALA A 408 -12.96 -20.39 29.87
CA ALA A 408 -14.27 -19.80 29.53
C ALA A 408 -14.16 -18.36 28.96
N ILE A 409 -13.13 -17.61 29.37
CA ILE A 409 -12.89 -16.23 28.90
C ILE A 409 -12.40 -16.26 27.45
N GLU A 410 -11.52 -17.19 27.12
CA GLU A 410 -11.00 -17.40 25.77
C GLU A 410 -12.10 -17.91 24.82
N ILE A 411 -13.00 -18.78 25.29
CA ILE A 411 -14.19 -19.19 24.51
C ILE A 411 -15.07 -17.98 24.18
N GLN A 412 -15.31 -17.09 25.15
CA GLN A 412 -16.08 -15.86 24.93
C GLN A 412 -15.37 -14.92 23.94
N ALA A 413 -14.05 -14.77 24.07
CA ALA A 413 -13.25 -13.97 23.15
C ALA A 413 -13.28 -14.52 21.72
N GLN A 414 -13.16 -15.85 21.54
CA GLN A 414 -13.29 -16.50 20.24
C GLN A 414 -14.69 -16.36 19.64
N THR A 415 -15.72 -16.43 20.48
CA THR A 415 -17.11 -16.24 20.04
C THR A 415 -17.31 -14.81 19.52
N ARG A 416 -16.81 -13.82 20.26
CA ARG A 416 -16.84 -12.42 19.85
C ARG A 416 -16.03 -12.20 18.56
N LEU A 417 -14.85 -12.79 18.45
CA LEU A 417 -14.02 -12.69 17.25
C LEU A 417 -14.72 -13.28 16.02
N ARG A 418 -15.40 -14.43 16.17
CA ARG A 418 -16.18 -15.05 15.10
C ARG A 418 -17.37 -14.17 14.68
N LEU A 419 -18.08 -13.57 15.63
CA LEU A 419 -19.17 -12.64 15.33
C LEU A 419 -18.65 -11.43 14.55
N LEU A 420 -17.59 -10.79 15.02
CA LEU A 420 -16.96 -9.65 14.34
C LEU A 420 -16.48 -10.02 12.94
N ARG A 421 -15.87 -11.21 12.77
CA ARG A 421 -15.43 -11.70 11.46
C ARG A 421 -16.61 -11.83 10.50
N ASN A 422 -17.72 -12.41 10.95
CA ASN A 422 -18.91 -12.59 10.11
C ASN A 422 -19.53 -11.24 9.74
N GLN A 423 -19.62 -10.29 10.68
CA GLN A 423 -20.09 -8.92 10.39
C GLN A 423 -19.17 -8.21 9.38
N ALA A 424 -17.85 -8.33 9.54
CA ALA A 424 -16.87 -7.76 8.61
C ALA A 424 -16.96 -8.41 7.22
N ARG A 425 -17.17 -9.73 7.15
CA ARG A 425 -17.41 -10.48 5.92
C ARG A 425 -18.65 -9.96 5.19
N ASP A 426 -19.78 -9.87 5.89
CA ASP A 426 -21.04 -9.45 5.28
C ASP A 426 -20.97 -7.99 4.79
N THR A 427 -20.29 -7.15 5.57
CA THR A 427 -19.99 -5.76 5.19
C THR A 427 -19.11 -5.70 3.94
N ALA A 428 -18.06 -6.52 3.86
CA ALA A 428 -17.18 -6.58 2.69
C ALA A 428 -17.92 -7.12 1.45
N LEU A 429 -18.78 -8.12 1.60
CA LEU A 429 -19.57 -8.65 0.48
C LEU A 429 -20.58 -7.60 -0.03
N GLU A 430 -21.27 -6.89 0.86
CA GLU A 430 -22.19 -5.84 0.44
C GLU A 430 -21.47 -4.67 -0.23
N SER A 431 -20.30 -4.29 0.28
CA SER A 431 -19.48 -3.25 -0.33
C SER A 431 -18.97 -3.67 -1.72
N ILE A 432 -18.60 -4.95 -1.89
CA ILE A 432 -18.22 -5.50 -3.20
C ILE A 432 -19.40 -5.49 -4.17
N ARG A 433 -20.61 -5.86 -3.74
CA ARG A 433 -21.82 -5.75 -4.57
C ARG A 433 -22.09 -4.31 -4.97
N PHE A 434 -21.89 -3.36 -4.06
CA PHE A 434 -22.03 -1.93 -4.37
C PHE A 434 -20.96 -1.48 -5.38
N LEU A 435 -19.71 -1.89 -5.19
CA LEU A 435 -18.62 -1.61 -6.13
C LEU A 435 -18.93 -2.19 -7.52
N ALA A 436 -19.36 -3.44 -7.61
CA ALA A 436 -19.76 -4.10 -8.85
C ALA A 436 -20.92 -3.37 -9.55
N ARG A 437 -21.92 -2.90 -8.80
CA ARG A 437 -23.00 -2.06 -9.34
C ARG A 437 -22.50 -0.70 -9.83
N ALA A 438 -21.46 -0.15 -9.20
CA ALA A 438 -20.86 1.12 -9.59
C ALA A 438 -19.95 1.00 -10.83
N MET A 439 -19.42 -0.18 -11.12
CA MET A 439 -18.45 -0.40 -12.21
C MET A 439 -18.94 0.02 -13.60
N PRO A 440 -20.16 -0.29 -14.06
CA PRO A 440 -20.64 0.14 -15.39
C PRO A 440 -20.77 1.66 -15.52
N TYR A 441 -20.90 2.36 -14.39
CA TYR A 441 -21.00 3.81 -14.32
C TYR A 441 -19.65 4.50 -14.20
N PHE A 442 -18.57 3.73 -14.17
CA PHE A 442 -17.23 4.27 -14.28
C PHE A 442 -17.19 5.05 -15.60
N PRO A 443 -16.91 6.37 -15.58
CA PRO A 443 -16.68 7.04 -16.83
C PRO A 443 -15.59 6.23 -17.54
N GLU A 444 -15.67 6.07 -18.86
CA GLU A 444 -14.54 5.63 -19.70
C GLU A 444 -13.40 6.66 -19.64
N ALA A 445 -13.15 7.26 -18.47
CA ALA A 445 -12.21 8.30 -18.11
C ALA A 445 -10.80 7.77 -18.35
N LYS A 446 -10.44 7.72 -19.64
CA LYS A 446 -9.10 7.73 -20.18
C LYS A 446 -8.10 6.83 -19.42
N GLY A 447 -8.53 5.63 -18.98
CA GLY A 447 -7.66 4.67 -18.29
C GLY A 447 -7.07 5.15 -16.96
N ARG A 448 -7.64 6.18 -16.33
CA ARG A 448 -7.11 6.80 -15.11
C ARG A 448 -7.76 6.22 -13.85
N CYS A 449 -7.66 4.91 -13.70
CA CYS A 449 -7.90 4.24 -12.41
C CYS A 449 -6.84 4.69 -11.39
N THR A 450 -7.09 4.62 -10.08
CA THR A 450 -6.06 4.79 -9.03
C THR A 450 -5.44 3.42 -8.66
N PRO A 451 -4.24 3.32 -8.05
CA PRO A 451 -3.46 2.07 -8.02
C PRO A 451 -4.08 1.01 -7.15
N ILE A 452 -4.87 1.50 -6.21
CA ILE A 452 -5.50 0.72 -5.18
C ILE A 452 -6.61 -0.10 -5.82
N GLN A 453 -7.19 0.36 -6.92
CA GLN A 453 -8.30 -0.31 -7.60
C GLN A 453 -7.98 -1.77 -7.92
N TRP A 454 -6.82 -2.08 -8.48
CA TRP A 454 -6.56 -3.44 -8.98
C TRP A 454 -6.27 -4.47 -7.88
N SER A 455 -5.41 -4.13 -6.93
CA SER A 455 -5.12 -5.02 -5.79
C SER A 455 -6.38 -5.30 -4.97
N MET A 456 -7.23 -4.28 -4.80
CA MET A 456 -8.50 -4.41 -4.12
C MET A 456 -9.50 -5.22 -4.92
N ILE A 457 -9.69 -4.93 -6.22
CA ILE A 457 -10.57 -5.70 -7.10
C ILE A 457 -10.17 -7.19 -7.08
N TYR A 458 -8.87 -7.50 -7.07
CA TYR A 458 -8.39 -8.86 -6.93
C TYR A 458 -8.74 -9.47 -5.58
N ALA A 459 -8.47 -8.77 -4.47
CA ALA A 459 -8.79 -9.27 -3.14
C ALA A 459 -10.31 -9.45 -2.95
N CYS A 460 -11.13 -8.57 -3.51
CA CYS A 460 -12.58 -8.70 -3.61
C CYS A 460 -12.97 -9.93 -4.43
N ALA A 461 -12.36 -10.13 -5.60
CA ALA A 461 -12.63 -11.29 -6.45
C ALA A 461 -12.23 -12.61 -5.78
N GLN A 462 -11.11 -12.64 -5.06
CA GLN A 462 -10.67 -13.78 -4.27
C GLN A 462 -11.68 -14.11 -3.17
N LEU A 463 -12.09 -13.09 -2.39
CA LEU A 463 -13.13 -13.28 -1.37
C LEU A 463 -14.40 -13.86 -2.00
N CYS A 464 -14.89 -13.27 -3.10
CA CYS A 464 -16.10 -13.79 -3.75
C CYS A 464 -15.92 -15.21 -4.31
N ALA A 465 -14.73 -15.56 -4.80
CA ALA A 465 -14.43 -16.91 -5.26
C ALA A 465 -14.45 -17.93 -4.12
N ASP A 466 -13.83 -17.57 -2.98
CA ASP A 466 -13.82 -18.41 -1.77
C ASP A 466 -15.27 -18.63 -1.27
N GLU A 467 -16.12 -17.60 -1.35
CA GLU A 467 -17.53 -17.70 -0.96
C GLU A 467 -18.39 -18.57 -1.88
N VAL A 468 -18.14 -18.50 -3.19
CA VAL A 468 -18.82 -19.37 -4.17
C VAL A 468 -18.38 -20.82 -4.02
N GLY A 469 -17.08 -21.06 -3.73
CA GLY A 469 -16.56 -22.41 -3.51
C GLY A 469 -17.08 -23.07 -2.23
N GLY A 470 -17.40 -22.26 -1.20
CA GLY A 470 -17.91 -22.74 0.08
C GLY A 470 -19.42 -22.99 0.14
N ASN A 471 -20.22 -22.38 -0.74
CA ASN A 471 -21.68 -22.46 -0.72
C ASN A 471 -22.25 -22.96 -2.05
N SER A 472 -22.95 -24.10 -2.04
CA SER A 472 -23.65 -24.61 -3.22
C SER A 472 -24.81 -23.72 -3.69
N GLU A 473 -25.29 -22.83 -2.82
CA GLU A 473 -26.35 -21.84 -3.10
C GLU A 473 -25.78 -20.42 -3.20
N ALA A 474 -24.73 -20.24 -3.98
CA ALA A 474 -24.18 -18.90 -4.19
C ALA A 474 -25.22 -17.96 -4.84
N ASP A 475 -25.46 -16.83 -4.19
CA ASP A 475 -26.32 -15.73 -4.66
C ASP A 475 -25.93 -15.29 -6.09
N ALA A 476 -26.91 -15.23 -7.00
CA ALA A 476 -26.71 -14.80 -8.38
C ALA A 476 -26.08 -13.40 -8.48
N GLY A 477 -26.36 -12.52 -7.52
CA GLY A 477 -25.72 -11.21 -7.42
C GLY A 477 -24.23 -11.30 -7.09
N LEU A 478 -23.82 -12.26 -6.26
CA LEU A 478 -22.41 -12.50 -5.94
C LEU A 478 -21.69 -13.11 -7.14
N LEU A 479 -22.30 -14.07 -7.84
CA LEU A 479 -21.72 -14.63 -9.07
C LEU A 479 -21.52 -13.58 -10.17
N ALA A 480 -22.47 -12.65 -10.32
CA ALA A 480 -22.33 -11.52 -11.23
C ALA A 480 -21.19 -10.59 -10.79
N ALA A 481 -21.12 -10.24 -9.50
CA ALA A 481 -20.04 -9.42 -8.96
C ALA A 481 -18.66 -10.10 -9.10
N THR A 482 -18.57 -11.41 -8.89
CA THR A 482 -17.37 -12.23 -9.11
C THR A 482 -16.98 -12.20 -10.58
N ARG A 483 -17.92 -12.43 -11.50
CA ARG A 483 -17.66 -12.38 -12.94
C ARG A 483 -17.16 -11.00 -13.37
N THR A 484 -17.86 -9.93 -13.01
CA THR A 484 -17.47 -8.55 -13.34
C THR A 484 -16.13 -8.19 -12.72
N SER A 485 -15.89 -8.52 -11.45
CA SER A 485 -14.61 -8.28 -10.78
C SER A 485 -13.48 -9.09 -11.39
N LEU A 486 -13.75 -10.34 -11.82
CA LEU A 486 -12.79 -11.18 -12.51
C LEU A 486 -12.50 -10.67 -13.92
N GLU A 487 -13.50 -10.27 -14.71
CA GLU A 487 -13.36 -9.69 -16.05
C GLU A 487 -12.60 -8.35 -16.00
N LEU A 488 -12.88 -7.52 -15.00
CA LEU A 488 -12.12 -6.31 -14.74
C LEU A 488 -10.71 -6.64 -14.28
N ALA A 489 -10.54 -7.61 -13.37
CA ALA A 489 -9.23 -8.11 -13.01
C ALA A 489 -8.50 -8.70 -14.23
N VAL A 490 -9.19 -9.19 -15.28
CA VAL A 490 -8.60 -9.67 -16.55
C VAL A 490 -7.94 -8.54 -17.33
N LEU A 491 -8.53 -7.33 -17.34
CA LEU A 491 -8.01 -6.19 -18.10
C LEU A 491 -6.58 -5.79 -17.69
N PRO A 492 -6.17 -6.00 -16.42
CA PRO A 492 -4.77 -6.04 -16.02
C PRO A 492 -4.35 -7.35 -15.32
N ARG A 493 -4.92 -8.53 -15.66
CA ARG A 493 -4.57 -9.87 -15.08
C ARG A 493 -3.09 -10.23 -15.23
N ASN A 494 -2.35 -9.42 -15.97
CA ASN A 494 -0.96 -9.60 -16.35
C ASN A 494 0.02 -9.00 -15.32
N LEU A 495 -0.36 -8.82 -14.06
CA LEU A 495 0.56 -8.40 -13.00
C LEU A 495 0.58 -9.30 -11.76
N THR A 496 -0.37 -10.21 -11.60
CA THR A 496 -0.52 -10.98 -10.35
C THR A 496 -0.57 -12.50 -10.51
N TYR A 497 -0.76 -13.06 -11.72
CA TYR A 497 -0.74 -14.52 -11.93
C TYR A 497 0.65 -15.16 -12.08
N ALA A 498 1.74 -14.43 -11.85
CA ALA A 498 3.07 -15.02 -11.69
C ALA A 498 3.27 -15.72 -10.33
N TYR A 499 2.24 -15.79 -9.46
CA TYR A 499 2.39 -16.12 -8.03
C TYR A 499 1.44 -17.21 -7.49
N GLY A 500 1.07 -18.20 -8.30
CA GLY A 500 0.32 -19.35 -7.80
C GLY A 500 0.10 -20.44 -8.85
N ALA A 501 1.17 -21.17 -9.16
CA ALA A 501 1.12 -22.55 -9.65
C ALA A 501 2.26 -23.33 -8.98
#